data_AF-A0A1Z4QIE5-F1
#
_entry.id   AF-A0A1Z4QIE5-F1
#
_cell.length_a   1.000
_cell.length_b   1.000
_cell.length_c   1.000
_cell.angle_alpha   90.00
_cell.angle_beta   90.00
_cell.angle_gamma   90.00
#
_symmetry.space_group_name_H-M   'P 1'
#
loop_
_entity.id
_entity.type
_entity.pdbx_description
1 polymer ?
#
loop_
_entity_poly.entity_id
_entity_poly.type
_entity_poly.pdbx_seq_one_letter_code
_entity_poly.pdbx_strand_id
1 'polypeptide(L)' 'MTKTLNLSQLLSSIKKQIPKGNLKGATIISLLVKRGILHQTGEHKYDLAPGVKPTTDDVTAIVAEMTKKRR' A
#
# COMPACT_ATOMS: atom_id res chain seq x y z
N MET A 1 6.83 -10.43 -16.12
CA MET A 1 5.78 -11.23 -15.43
C MET A 1 5.20 -10.38 -14.30
N THR A 2 3.96 -9.92 -14.43
CA THR A 2 3.26 -9.16 -13.39
C THR A 2 2.73 -10.13 -12.32
N LYS A 3 3.33 -10.11 -11.13
CA LYS A 3 2.84 -10.86 -9.97
C LYS A 3 1.76 -10.04 -9.28
N THR A 4 0.53 -10.55 -9.25
CA THR A 4 -0.53 -10.02 -8.39
C THR A 4 -0.20 -10.32 -6.93
N LEU A 5 -0.36 -9.32 -6.08
CA LEU A 5 -0.08 -9.37 -4.65
C LEU A 5 -1.40 -9.41 -3.89
N ASN A 6 -1.50 -10.30 -2.91
CA ASN A 6 -2.57 -10.23 -1.92
C ASN A 6 -2.29 -9.11 -0.90
N LEU A 7 -3.28 -8.78 -0.05
CA LEU A 7 -3.19 -7.71 0.94
C LEU A 7 -1.92 -7.78 1.79
N SER A 8 -1.64 -8.96 2.36
CA SER A 8 -0.49 -9.19 3.23
C SER A 8 0.84 -9.02 2.50
N GLN A 9 0.92 -9.50 1.26
CA GLN A 9 2.11 -9.35 0.41
C GLN A 9 2.32 -7.89 -0.02
N LEU A 10 1.25 -7.18 -0.37
CA LEU A 10 1.28 -5.76 -0.71
C LEU A 10 1.84 -4.94 0.46
N LEU A 11 1.21 -5.05 1.64
CA LEU A 11 1.63 -4.33 2.84
C LEU A 11 3.07 -4.68 3.25
N SER A 12 3.43 -5.97 3.19
CA SER A 12 4.80 -6.41 3.48
C SER A 12 5.83 -5.86 2.50
N SER A 13 5.48 -5.78 1.21
CA SER A 13 6.39 -5.27 0.17
C SER A 13 6.59 -3.77 0.31
N ILE A 14 5.52 -3.00 0.52
CA ILE A 14 5.60 -1.57 0.79
C ILE A 14 6.45 -1.31 2.05
N LYS A 15 6.17 -2.05 3.14
CA LYS A 15 6.91 -1.91 4.41
C LYS A 15 8.40 -2.26 4.29
N LYS A 16 8.76 -3.21 3.42
CA LYS A 16 10.18 -3.57 3.16
C LYS A 16 10.91 -2.50 2.35
N GLN A 17 10.23 -1.83 1.41
CA GLN A 17 10.85 -0.81 0.55
C GLN A 17 10.89 0.58 1.21
N ILE A 18 9.99 0.87 2.16
CA ILE A 18 10.03 2.11 2.93
C ILE A 18 11.09 1.99 4.04
N PRO A 19 12.06 2.91 4.12
CA PRO A 19 13.07 2.88 5.18
C PRO A 19 12.45 3.04 6.58
N LYS A 20 12.89 2.19 7.52
CA LYS A 20 12.42 2.21 8.93
C LYS A 20 12.68 3.60 9.53
N GLY A 21 11.63 4.19 10.13
CA GLY A 21 11.68 5.52 10.73
C GLY A 21 11.12 6.65 9.84
N ASN A 22 10.84 6.37 8.56
CA ASN A 22 10.36 7.41 7.65
C ASN A 22 8.83 7.61 7.67
N LEU A 23 8.06 6.53 7.90
CA LEU A 23 6.60 6.54 7.77
C LEU A 23 5.90 5.60 8.76
N LYS A 24 4.74 6.04 9.26
CA LYS A 24 3.85 5.25 10.13
C LYS A 24 2.99 4.31 9.26
N GLY A 25 2.75 3.09 9.75
CA GLY A 25 1.89 2.11 9.06
C GLY A 25 0.49 2.64 8.73
N ALA A 26 -0.06 3.51 9.58
CA ALA A 26 -1.33 4.19 9.36
C ALA A 26 -1.35 5.07 8.09
N THR A 27 -0.21 5.70 7.75
CA THR A 27 -0.09 6.53 6.53
C THR A 27 -0.15 5.67 5.27
N ILE A 28 0.41 4.46 5.29
CA ILE A 28 0.36 3.51 4.17
C ILE A 28 -1.08 3.09 3.91
N ILE A 29 -1.80 2.67 4.96
CA ILE A 29 -3.21 2.26 4.84
C ILE A 29 -4.06 3.43 4.33
N SER A 30 -3.89 4.62 4.88
CA SER A 30 -4.64 5.80 4.45
C SER A 30 -4.40 6.16 2.98
N LEU A 31 -3.15 6.02 2.49
CA LEU A 31 -2.84 6.23 1.08
C LEU A 31 -3.48 5.17 0.17
N LEU A 32 -3.41 3.91 0.59
CA LEU A 32 -4.00 2.80 -0.14
C LEU A 32 -5.52 2.91 -0.24
N VAL A 33 -6.17 3.37 0.83
CA VAL A 33 -7.61 3.70 0.81
C VAL A 33 -7.90 4.86 -0.12
N LYS A 34 -7.11 5.95 -0.06
CA LYS A 34 -7.26 7.11 -0.95
C LYS A 34 -7.10 6.76 -2.44
N ARG A 35 -6.24 5.80 -2.77
CA ARG A 35 -6.05 5.28 -4.13
C ARG A 35 -7.12 4.26 -4.54
N GLY A 36 -8.04 3.89 -3.66
CA GLY A 36 -9.05 2.87 -3.92
C GLY A 36 -8.50 1.46 -4.02
N ILE A 37 -7.28 1.21 -3.52
CA ILE A 37 -6.67 -0.13 -3.49
C ILE A 37 -7.20 -0.93 -2.30
N LEU A 38 -7.40 -0.25 -1.17
CA LEU A 38 -8.06 -0.81 -0.01
C LEU A 38 -9.45 -0.21 0.16
N HIS A 39 -10.38 -1.01 0.65
CA HIS A 39 -11.60 -0.51 1.26
C HIS A 39 -11.64 -0.91 2.74
N GLN A 40 -12.29 -0.09 3.55
CA GLN A 40 -12.48 -0.36 4.96
C GLN A 40 -13.72 -1.26 5.16
N THR A 41 -13.52 -2.52 5.57
CA THR A 41 -14.60 -3.50 5.82
C THR A 41 -15.21 -3.39 7.22
N GLY A 42 -14.56 -2.68 8.14
CA GLY A 42 -15.04 -2.48 9.50
C GLY A 42 -14.12 -1.59 10.32
N GLU A 43 -14.38 -1.52 11.62
CA GLU A 43 -13.52 -0.77 12.54
C GLU A 43 -12.14 -1.43 12.57
N HIS A 44 -11.13 -0.71 12.06
CA HIS A 44 -9.76 -1.18 11.86
C HIS A 44 -9.57 -2.38 10.90
N LYS A 45 -10.60 -2.79 10.15
CA LYS A 45 -10.50 -3.86 9.14
C LYS A 45 -10.43 -3.28 7.73
N TYR A 46 -9.44 -3.74 6.97
CA TYR A 46 -9.20 -3.30 5.60
C TYR A 46 -9.03 -4.51 4.71
N ASP A 47 -9.68 -4.48 3.55
CA ASP A 47 -9.56 -5.48 2.51
C ASP A 47 -9.19 -4.82 1.19
N LEU A 48 -8.73 -5.64 0.24
CA LEU A 48 -8.54 -5.17 -1.13
C LEU A 48 -9.89 -4.75 -1.70
N ALA A 49 -9.91 -3.60 -2.38
CA ALA A 49 -11.11 -3.16 -3.06
C ALA A 49 -11.52 -4.21 -4.12
N PRO A 50 -12.84 -4.45 -4.28
CA PRO A 50 -13.33 -5.47 -5.20
C PRO A 50 -12.88 -5.16 -6.62
N GLY A 51 -12.31 -6.16 -7.30
CA GLY A 51 -11.78 -6.01 -8.66
C GLY A 51 -10.36 -5.42 -8.74
N VAL A 52 -9.80 -4.93 -7.64
CA VAL A 52 -8.41 -4.45 -7.61
C VAL A 52 -7.44 -5.62 -7.50
N LYS A 53 -6.43 -5.61 -8.38
CA LYS A 53 -5.34 -6.58 -8.40
C LYS A 53 -4.03 -5.83 -8.21
N PRO A 54 -3.61 -5.58 -6.95
CA PRO A 54 -2.37 -4.88 -6.69
C PRO A 54 -1.20 -5.65 -7.30
N THR A 55 -0.29 -4.93 -7.93
CA THR A 55 0.90 -5.50 -8.56
C THR A 55 2.16 -4.98 -7.88
N THR A 56 3.30 -5.53 -8.28
CA THR A 56 4.60 -5.02 -7.83
C THR A 56 4.84 -3.58 -8.30
N ASP A 57 4.26 -3.19 -9.43
CA ASP A 57 4.36 -1.81 -9.94
C ASP A 57 3.61 -0.83 -9.03
N ASP A 58 2.41 -1.21 -8.57
CA ASP A 58 1.64 -0.43 -7.59
C ASP A 58 2.44 -0.19 -6.31
N VAL A 59 3.15 -1.22 -5.81
CA VAL A 59 4.03 -1.08 -4.65
C VAL A 59 5.07 0.00 -4.89
N THR A 60 5.79 -0.08 -6.01
CA THR A 60 6.85 0.88 -6.34
C THR A 60 6.28 2.30 -6.46
N ALA A 61 5.13 2.47 -7.11
CA ALA A 61 4.45 3.75 -7.24
C ALA A 61 4.04 4.34 -5.88
N ILE A 62 3.52 3.52 -4.97
CA ILE A 62 3.15 3.91 -3.61
C ILE A 62 4.39 4.36 -2.83
N VAL A 63 5.44 3.53 -2.84
CA VAL A 63 6.69 3.82 -2.13
C VAL A 63 7.32 5.12 -2.67
N ALA A 64 7.35 5.29 -3.98
CA ALA A 64 7.86 6.50 -4.63
C ALA A 64 7.06 7.75 -4.23
N GLU A 65 5.73 7.67 -4.19
CA GLU A 65 4.89 8.81 -3.77
C GLU A 65 5.13 9.16 -2.29
N MET A 66 5.20 8.16 -1.44
CA MET A 66 5.42 8.36 -0.01
C MET A 66 6.83 8.91 0.31
N THR A 67 7.82 8.60 -0.53
CA THR A 67 9.20 9.09 -0.39
C THR A 67 9.45 10.42 -1.10
N LYS A 68 8.67 10.76 -2.13
CA LYS A 68 8.81 12.01 -2.91
C LYS A 68 8.56 13.28 -2.10
N LYS A 69 7.78 13.22 -1.03
CA LYS A 69 7.28 14.42 -0.30
C LYS A 69 8.24 14.99 0.76
N ARG A 70 9.51 14.57 0.77
CA ARG A 70 10.58 15.13 1.63
C ARG A 70 11.70 15.79 0.81
N ARG A 71 11.34 16.70 -0.10
CA ARG A 71 12.25 17.70 -0.65
C ARG A 71 11.54 19.04 -0.66
#